data_AF-D5RP61-F1
#
_entry.id   AF-D5RP61-F1
#
_cell.length_a   1.000
_cell.length_b   1.000
_cell.length_c   1.000
_cell.angle_alpha   90.00
_cell.angle_beta   90.00
_cell.angle_gamma   90.00
#
_symmetry.space_group_name_H-M   'P 1'
#
loop_
_entity.id
_entity.type
_entity.pdbx_description
1 polymer ?
#
loop_
_entity_poly.entity_id
_entity_poly.type
_entity_poly.pdbx_seq_one_letter_code
_entity_poly.pdbx_strand_id
1 'polypeptide(L)'
;MDDLIAEFLAETNEALAELDTALVDLERASEDSEILARIFRMVHSVKGTCGFLGLSRLEAVAHAAESLLGLYRDGDIPVTQDGITAVLAAIDTIRVIMAGLAETGAEPAGDDTALVAQLTAAAE
;
A
#
# COMPACT_ATOMS: atom_id res chain seq x y z
N MET A 1 11.57 -17.24 -11.18
CA MET A 1 11.35 -16.47 -9.94
C MET A 1 11.87 -15.06 -10.16
N ASP A 2 13.14 -14.92 -10.52
CA ASP A 2 13.78 -13.63 -10.78
C ASP A 2 13.12 -12.81 -11.89
N ASP A 3 12.73 -13.43 -13.02
CA ASP A 3 12.02 -12.72 -14.10
C ASP A 3 10.65 -12.18 -13.67
N LEU A 4 9.95 -12.91 -12.80
CA LEU A 4 8.63 -12.54 -12.30
C LEU A 4 8.72 -11.44 -11.24
N ILE A 5 9.77 -11.47 -10.41
CA ILE A 5 10.08 -10.39 -9.47
C ILE A 5 10.45 -9.12 -10.25
N ALA A 6 11.23 -9.24 -11.34
CA ALA A 6 11.58 -8.09 -12.18
C ALA A 6 10.35 -7.45 -12.85
N GLU A 7 9.44 -8.27 -13.38
CA GLU A 7 8.15 -7.79 -13.94
C GLU A 7 7.31 -7.11 -12.86
N PHE A 8 7.14 -7.74 -11.69
CA PHE A 8 6.42 -7.15 -10.56
C PHE A 8 7.02 -5.83 -10.08
N LEU A 9 8.35 -5.73 -9.99
CA LEU A 9 9.06 -4.50 -9.65
C LEU A 9 8.81 -3.40 -10.68
N ALA A 10 8.81 -3.73 -11.97
CA ALA A 10 8.55 -2.76 -13.03
C ALA A 10 7.10 -2.23 -12.96
N GLU A 11 6.11 -3.13 -12.92
CA GLU A 11 4.69 -2.77 -12.86
C GLU A 11 4.35 -1.96 -11.62
N THR A 12 4.86 -2.39 -10.46
CA THR A 12 4.56 -1.72 -9.19
C THR A 12 5.24 -0.35 -9.11
N ASN A 13 6.47 -0.19 -9.63
CA ASN A 13 7.11 1.12 -9.65
C ASN A 13 6.38 2.11 -10.58
N GLU A 14 5.86 1.64 -11.71
CA GLU A 14 5.02 2.47 -12.59
C GLU A 14 3.73 2.89 -11.88
N ALA A 15 3.04 1.94 -11.24
CA ALA A 15 1.84 2.22 -10.47
C ALA A 15 2.10 3.17 -9.28
N LEU A 16 3.24 3.04 -8.61
CA LEU A 16 3.67 3.92 -7.53
C LEU A 16 4.00 5.33 -8.02
N ALA A 17 4.63 5.48 -9.18
CA ALA A 17 4.91 6.80 -9.78
C ALA A 17 3.61 7.53 -10.16
N GLU A 18 2.63 6.78 -10.68
CA GLU A 18 1.29 7.31 -10.93
C GLU A 18 0.55 7.74 -9.66
N LEU A 19 0.84 7.09 -8.53
CA LEU A 19 0.20 7.33 -7.26
C LEU A 19 0.65 8.64 -6.60
N ASP A 20 1.85 9.14 -6.89
CA ASP A 20 2.42 10.32 -6.20
C ASP A 20 1.51 11.54 -6.29
N THR A 21 0.85 11.73 -7.43
CA THR A 21 -0.14 12.82 -7.59
C THR A 21 -1.38 12.55 -6.75
N ALA A 22 -1.86 11.31 -6.74
CA ALA A 22 -3.04 10.92 -5.98
C ALA A 22 -2.82 11.03 -4.46
N LEU A 23 -1.60 10.81 -3.96
CA LEU A 23 -1.27 10.98 -2.54
C LEU A 23 -1.32 12.45 -2.11
N VAL A 24 -0.78 13.35 -2.94
CA VAL A 24 -0.86 14.80 -2.68
C VAL A 24 -2.31 15.28 -2.70
N ASP A 25 -3.11 14.76 -3.63
CA ASP A 25 -4.54 15.10 -3.70
C ASP A 25 -5.31 14.49 -2.52
N LEU A 26 -4.95 13.30 -2.05
CA LEU A 26 -5.54 12.66 -0.87
C LEU A 26 -5.33 13.51 0.40
N GLU A 27 -4.15 14.11 0.60
CA GLU A 27 -3.91 15.02 1.74
C GLU A 27 -4.77 16.29 1.67
N ARG A 28 -5.15 16.72 0.46
CA ARG A 28 -5.94 17.94 0.23
C ARG A 28 -7.44 17.68 0.21
N ALA A 29 -7.86 16.50 -0.24
CA ALA A 29 -9.22 16.07 -0.48
C ALA A 29 -9.40 14.60 -0.09
N SER A 30 -9.25 14.31 1.20
CA SER A 30 -9.19 12.95 1.75
C SER A 30 -10.47 12.13 1.57
N GLU A 31 -11.61 12.78 1.37
CA GLU A 31 -12.93 12.15 1.18
C GLU A 31 -13.28 11.93 -0.31
N ASP A 32 -12.38 12.27 -1.23
CA ASP A 32 -12.63 12.06 -2.66
C ASP A 32 -12.60 10.57 -3.01
N SER A 33 -13.78 10.02 -3.32
CA SER A 33 -13.98 8.62 -3.66
C SER A 33 -13.17 8.16 -4.88
N GLU A 34 -12.87 9.03 -5.84
CA GLU A 34 -12.09 8.66 -7.01
C GLU A 34 -10.61 8.45 -6.65
N ILE A 35 -10.08 9.31 -5.78
CA ILE A 35 -8.73 9.22 -5.23
C ILE A 35 -8.59 7.93 -4.41
N LEU A 36 -9.51 7.71 -3.46
CA LEU A 36 -9.55 6.51 -2.64
C LEU A 36 -9.62 5.23 -3.50
N ALA A 37 -10.48 5.21 -4.52
CA ALA A 37 -10.62 4.08 -5.43
C ALA A 37 -9.37 3.84 -6.29
N ARG A 38 -8.61 4.88 -6.65
CA ARG A 38 -7.34 4.74 -7.37
C ARG A 38 -6.28 4.11 -6.47
N ILE A 39 -6.14 4.60 -5.25
CA ILE A 39 -5.15 4.08 -4.29
C ILE A 39 -5.50 2.65 -3.89
N PHE A 40 -6.76 2.37 -3.58
CA PHE A 40 -7.26 1.03 -3.28
C PHE A 40 -6.89 0.03 -4.39
N ARG A 41 -7.15 0.36 -5.66
CA ARG A 41 -6.87 -0.54 -6.79
C ARG A 41 -5.39 -0.87 -6.92
N MET A 42 -4.51 0.11 -6.71
CA MET A 42 -3.06 -0.14 -6.74
C MET A 42 -2.65 -1.09 -5.61
N VAL A 43 -3.05 -0.79 -4.38
CA VAL A 43 -2.70 -1.62 -3.21
C VAL A 43 -3.26 -3.04 -3.34
N HIS A 44 -4.49 -3.19 -3.87
CA HIS A 44 -5.10 -4.48 -4.16
C HIS A 44 -4.27 -5.30 -5.16
N SER A 45 -3.82 -4.68 -6.26
CA SER A 45 -2.96 -5.34 -7.25
C SER A 45 -1.63 -5.76 -6.64
N VAL A 46 -0.99 -4.89 -5.86
CA VAL A 46 0.28 -5.21 -5.17
C VAL A 46 0.10 -6.42 -4.25
N LYS A 47 -0.92 -6.41 -3.38
CA LYS A 47 -1.22 -7.55 -2.49
C LYS A 47 -1.42 -8.85 -3.27
N GLY A 48 -2.19 -8.81 -4.36
CA GLY A 48 -2.48 -9.98 -5.19
C GLY A 48 -1.22 -10.67 -5.71
N THR A 49 -0.22 -9.89 -6.12
CA THR A 49 1.05 -10.42 -6.63
C THR A 49 1.99 -10.87 -5.50
N CYS A 50 1.94 -10.23 -4.32
CA CYS A 50 2.78 -10.58 -3.17
C CYS A 50 2.56 -12.02 -2.68
N GLY A 51 1.30 -12.45 -2.56
CA GLY A 51 0.96 -13.81 -2.10
C GLY A 51 1.47 -14.90 -3.03
N PHE A 52 1.55 -14.62 -4.34
CA PHE A 52 2.13 -15.56 -5.33
C PHE A 52 3.66 -15.59 -5.27
N LEU A 53 4.30 -14.44 -5.02
CA LEU A 53 5.75 -14.30 -4.94
C LEU A 53 6.34 -14.68 -3.57
N GLY A 54 5.50 -14.90 -2.56
CA GLY A 54 5.93 -15.19 -1.19
C GLY A 54 6.50 -13.97 -0.45
N LEU A 55 6.14 -12.76 -0.86
CA LEU A 55 6.58 -11.49 -0.27
C LEU A 55 5.70 -11.17 0.95
N SER A 56 5.95 -11.87 2.05
CA SER A 56 5.05 -11.89 3.22
C SER A 56 4.99 -10.54 3.95
N ARG A 57 6.11 -9.82 4.01
CA ARG A 57 6.17 -8.51 4.68
C ARG A 57 5.39 -7.48 3.86
N LEU A 58 5.60 -7.45 2.55
CA LEU A 58 4.89 -6.57 1.63
C LEU A 58 3.39 -6.88 1.60
N GLU A 59 3.02 -8.16 1.58
CA GLU A 59 1.63 -8.61 1.63
C GLU A 59 0.91 -8.10 2.88
N ALA A 60 1.55 -8.19 4.06
CA ALA A 60 0.95 -7.75 5.31
C ALA A 60 0.63 -6.25 5.32
N VAL A 61 1.56 -5.42 4.85
CA VAL A 61 1.37 -3.96 4.75
C VAL A 61 0.29 -3.63 3.72
N ALA A 62 0.35 -4.23 2.53
CA ALA A 62 -0.62 -3.99 1.48
C ALA A 62 -2.04 -4.40 1.90
N HIS A 63 -2.18 -5.55 2.56
CA HIS A 63 -3.48 -6.04 3.04
C HIS A 63 -4.09 -5.12 4.11
N ALA A 64 -3.30 -4.64 5.06
CA ALA A 64 -3.78 -3.72 6.09
C ALA A 64 -4.23 -2.37 5.49
N ALA A 65 -3.45 -1.83 4.55
CA ALA A 65 -3.78 -0.59 3.85
C ALA A 65 -5.04 -0.74 2.98
N GLU A 66 -5.16 -1.85 2.22
CA GLU A 66 -6.34 -2.16 1.41
C GLU A 66 -7.61 -2.23 2.27
N SER A 67 -7.53 -2.86 3.44
CA SER A 67 -8.68 -3.02 4.34
C SER A 67 -9.24 -1.66 4.77
N LEU A 68 -8.36 -0.76 5.23
CA LEU A 68 -8.75 0.60 5.63
C LEU A 68 -9.30 1.41 4.44
N LEU A 69 -8.60 1.39 3.32
CA LEU A 69 -9.01 2.08 2.09
C LEU A 69 -10.36 1.58 1.56
N GLY A 70 -10.64 0.28 1.71
CA GLY A 70 -11.92 -0.31 1.34
C GLY A 70 -13.08 0.30 2.13
N LEU A 71 -12.93 0.41 3.45
CA LEU A 71 -13.96 0.99 4.32
C LEU A 71 -14.17 2.48 4.03
N TYR A 72 -13.10 3.24 3.79
CA TYR A 72 -13.19 4.64 3.38
C TYR A 72 -13.89 4.81 2.02
N ARG A 73 -13.53 3.97 1.04
CA ARG A 73 -14.14 4.01 -0.30
C ARG A 73 -15.63 3.66 -0.24
N ASP A 74 -16.00 2.66 0.53
CA ASP A 74 -17.37 2.15 0.62
C ASP A 74 -18.25 3.03 1.54
N GLY A 75 -17.63 3.94 2.28
CA GLY A 75 -18.32 4.86 3.21
C GLY A 75 -18.77 4.19 4.50
N ASP A 76 -18.22 3.01 4.82
CA ASP A 76 -18.55 2.24 6.01
C ASP A 76 -18.06 2.94 7.29
N ILE A 77 -16.94 3.68 7.19
CA ILE A 77 -16.38 4.50 8.27
C ILE A 77 -15.97 5.88 7.72
N PRO A 78 -15.97 6.94 8.55
CA PRO A 78 -15.52 8.26 8.13
C PRO A 78 -14.01 8.29 7.93
N VAL A 79 -13.56 9.06 6.93
CA VAL A 79 -12.12 9.31 6.72
C VAL A 79 -11.56 10.14 7.87
N THR A 80 -10.44 9.69 8.45
CA THR A 80 -9.77 10.39 9.54
C THR A 80 -8.35 10.79 9.15
N GLN A 81 -7.84 11.87 9.74
CA GLN A 81 -6.46 12.31 9.48
C GLN A 81 -5.42 11.25 9.90
N ASP A 82 -5.66 10.56 11.01
CA ASP A 82 -4.79 9.48 11.49
C ASP A 82 -4.78 8.28 10.52
N GLY A 83 -5.93 7.93 9.95
CA GLY A 83 -6.02 6.89 8.93
C GLY A 83 -5.37 7.26 7.61
N ILE A 84 -5.53 8.51 7.15
CA ILE A 84 -4.79 9.01 5.97
C ILE A 84 -3.28 8.96 6.21
N THR A 85 -2.83 9.39 7.39
CA THR A 85 -1.40 9.32 7.77
C THR A 85 -0.89 7.88 7.75
N ALA A 86 -1.68 6.94 8.26
CA ALA A 86 -1.34 5.52 8.25
C ALA A 86 -1.29 4.95 6.82
N VAL A 87 -2.22 5.33 5.93
CA VAL A 87 -2.19 4.94 4.51
C VAL A 87 -0.93 5.47 3.82
N LEU A 88 -0.57 6.74 4.03
CA LEU A 88 0.65 7.32 3.45
C LEU A 88 1.89 6.57 3.93
N ALA A 89 1.99 6.29 5.23
CA ALA A 89 3.08 5.50 5.79
C ALA A 89 3.14 4.06 5.22
N ALA A 90 1.98 3.47 4.89
CA ALA A 90 1.91 2.17 4.23
C ALA A 90 2.50 2.22 2.82
N ILE A 91 2.16 3.24 2.02
CA ILE A 91 2.71 3.41 0.67
C ILE A 91 4.22 3.66 0.72
N ASP A 92 4.70 4.46 1.67
CA ASP A 92 6.13 4.68 1.88
C ASP A 92 6.86 3.38 2.26
N THR A 93 6.25 2.57 3.13
CA THR A 93 6.79 1.27 3.52
C THR A 93 6.85 0.30 2.34
N ILE A 94 5.81 0.27 1.51
CA ILE A 94 5.79 -0.49 0.24
C ILE A 94 6.98 -0.08 -0.65
N ARG A 95 7.23 1.23 -0.82
CA ARG A 95 8.38 1.73 -1.60
C ARG A 95 9.71 1.25 -1.04
N VAL A 96 9.88 1.29 0.28
CA VAL A 96 11.11 0.82 0.95
C VAL A 96 11.34 -0.67 0.73
N ILE A 97 10.30 -1.49 0.88
CA ILE A 97 10.40 -2.94 0.67
C ILE A 97 10.72 -3.23 -0.80
N MET A 98 10.07 -2.56 -1.74
CA MET A 98 10.31 -2.72 -3.18
C MET A 98 11.73 -2.33 -3.59
N ALA A 99 12.28 -1.25 -3.01
CA ALA A 99 13.66 -0.85 -3.25
C ALA A 99 14.66 -1.92 -2.76
N GLY A 100 14.46 -2.46 -1.56
CA GLY A 100 15.30 -3.54 -1.02
C GLY A 100 15.19 -4.84 -1.82
N LEU A 101 13.97 -5.16 -2.29
CA LEU A 101 13.72 -6.30 -3.16
C LEU A 101 14.44 -6.15 -4.51
N ALA A 102 14.44 -4.95 -5.10
CA ALA A 102 15.16 -4.67 -6.34
C ALA A 102 16.68 -4.78 -6.19
N GLU A 103 17.24 -4.40 -5.04
CA GLU A 103 18.68 -4.44 -4.80
C GLU A 103 19.18 -5.85 -4.46
N THR A 104 18.41 -6.60 -3.66
CA THR A 104 18.90 -7.83 -3.02
C THR A 104 18.19 -9.10 -3.49
N GLY A 105 17.09 -8.98 -4.22
CA GLY A 105 16.21 -10.10 -4.60
C GLY A 105 15.39 -10.66 -3.42
N ALA A 106 15.44 -10.03 -2.25
CA ALA A 106 14.70 -10.43 -1.06
C ALA A 106 14.10 -9.22 -0.33
N GLU A 107 13.06 -9.46 0.47
CA GLU A 107 12.51 -8.40 1.33
C GLU A 107 13.58 -7.93 2.33
N PRO A 108 13.80 -6.61 2.48
CA PRO A 108 14.73 -6.10 3.45
C PRO A 108 14.26 -6.45 4.87
N ALA A 109 15.20 -6.58 5.81
CA ALA A 109 14.86 -6.72 7.21
C ALA A 109 14.11 -5.48 7.72
N GLY A 110 13.09 -5.69 8.55
CA GLY A 110 12.31 -4.62 9.18
C GLY A 110 11.13 -5.18 9.96
N ASP A 111 10.45 -4.30 10.69
CA ASP A 111 9.28 -4.63 11.49
C ASP A 111 8.20 -3.56 11.25
N ASP A 112 7.15 -3.95 10.53
CA ASP A 112 6.01 -3.08 10.22
C ASP A 112 4.79 -3.40 11.09
N THR A 113 4.97 -4.21 12.15
CA THR A 113 3.87 -4.64 13.02
C THR A 113 3.12 -3.46 13.63
N ALA A 114 3.84 -2.41 14.03
CA ALA A 114 3.24 -1.20 14.58
C ALA A 114 2.36 -0.47 13.55
N LEU A 115 2.82 -0.37 12.30
CA LEU A 115 2.07 0.25 11.21
C LEU A 115 0.84 -0.58 10.84
N VAL A 116 0.99 -1.90 10.72
CA VAL A 116 -0.14 -2.83 10.48
C VAL A 116 -1.18 -2.72 11.59
N ALA A 117 -0.76 -2.65 12.85
CA ALA A 117 -1.66 -2.45 13.99
C ALA A 117 -2.38 -1.09 13.92
N GLN A 118 -1.69 -0.02 13.53
CA GLN A 118 -2.30 1.31 13.36
C GLN A 118 -3.35 1.32 12.24
N LEU A 119 -3.03 0.73 11.08
CA LEU A 119 -3.97 0.59 9.96
C LEU A 119 -5.20 -0.23 10.35
N THR A 120 -5.00 -1.31 11.09
CA THR A 120 -6.08 -2.18 11.56
C THR A 120 -6.96 -1.45 12.57
N ALA A 121 -6.38 -0.74 13.53
CA ALA A 121 -7.13 0.02 14.53
C ALA A 121 -7.91 1.19 13.90
N ALA A 122 -7.41 1.77 12.81
CA ALA A 122 -8.13 2.80 12.07
C ALA A 122 -9.29 2.24 11.20
N ALA A 123 -9.35 0.92 11.03
CA ALA A 123 -10.39 0.20 10.29
C ALA A 123 -11.53 -0.33 11.19
N GLU A 124 -11.46 -0.10 12.51
CA GLU A 124 -12.49 -0.45 13.50
C GLU A 124 -13.37 0.75 13.88
#